data_AF-A0A5B7GTJ6-F1
#
_entry.id   AF-A0A5B7GTJ6-F1
#
_cell.length_a   1.000
_cell.length_b   1.000
_cell.length_c   1.000
_cell.angle_alpha   90.00
_cell.angle_beta   90.00
_cell.angle_gamma   90.00
#
_symmetry.space_group_name_H-M   'P 1'
#
loop_
_entity.id
_entity.type
_entity.pdbx_description
1 polymer ?
#
loop_
_entity_poly.entity_id
_entity_poly.type
_entity_poly.pdbx_seq_one_letter_code
_entity_poly.pdbx_strand_id
1 'polypeptide(L)'
;MDQLEDFHKLVHLDLKGAPPRMSYYEQIFPIISSFGATGLLVEYEDMFPYHDKLAHLKTPHAYTREDILKLHELAAKSNLIIIPLMQTFGHFEFVLKHDENRAVREVESYPNTLCPTHPDSFPLVTELLTQIMNLHLIDKYLHIGADEVGISLGY
;
A
#
# COMPACT_ATOMS: atom_id res chain seq x y z
N MET A 1 -31.05 12.12 19.37
CA MET A 1 -30.08 12.86 18.54
C MET A 1 -29.05 11.83 18.18
N ASP A 2 -29.23 11.22 17.01
CA ASP A 2 -28.42 10.09 16.56
C ASP A 2 -26.96 10.51 16.50
N GLN A 3 -26.13 9.92 17.34
CA GLN A 3 -24.70 9.86 17.09
C GLN A 3 -24.51 8.90 15.92
N LEU A 4 -24.68 9.42 14.69
CA LEU A 4 -24.12 8.79 13.51
C LEU A 4 -22.62 8.64 13.79
N GLU A 5 -22.13 7.41 13.76
CA GLU A 5 -20.69 7.15 13.77
C GLU A 5 -20.04 8.01 12.69
N ASP A 6 -19.01 8.78 13.06
CA ASP A 6 -18.29 9.64 12.12
C ASP A 6 -17.61 8.76 11.07
N PHE A 7 -18.21 8.68 9.88
CA PHE A 7 -17.63 7.98 8.74
C PHE A 7 -16.42 8.76 8.21
N HIS A 8 -15.34 8.05 7.89
CA HIS A 8 -14.21 8.66 7.21
C HIS A 8 -14.50 8.87 5.72
N LYS A 9 -14.17 10.08 5.22
CA LYS A 9 -14.15 10.41 3.79
C LYS A 9 -12.71 10.38 3.33
N LEU A 10 -12.34 9.32 2.59
CA LEU A 10 -10.96 9.06 2.21
C LEU A 10 -10.71 9.44 0.75
N VAL A 11 -9.55 10.02 0.49
CA VAL A 11 -8.99 10.12 -0.86
C VAL A 11 -7.97 9.00 -1.06
N HIS A 12 -8.15 8.19 -2.10
CA HIS A 12 -7.22 7.13 -2.44
C HIS A 12 -6.04 7.69 -3.24
N LEU A 13 -4.84 7.54 -2.70
CA LEU A 13 -3.58 7.81 -3.36
C LEU A 13 -3.01 6.49 -3.87
N ASP A 14 -3.22 6.21 -5.15
CA ASP A 14 -2.55 5.13 -5.86
C ASP A 14 -1.20 5.64 -6.37
N LEU A 15 -0.12 5.13 -5.78
CA LEU A 15 1.23 5.68 -5.98
C LEU A 15 2.05 4.88 -6.99
N LYS A 16 1.52 3.80 -7.55
CA LYS A 16 2.29 2.92 -8.44
C LYS A 16 2.75 3.64 -9.71
N GLY A 17 3.96 3.28 -10.15
CA GLY A 17 4.59 3.81 -11.36
C GLY A 17 5.14 5.24 -11.27
N ALA A 18 4.34 6.23 -10.85
CA ALA A 18 4.73 7.65 -10.89
C ALA A 18 4.28 8.44 -9.64
N PRO A 19 4.89 8.18 -8.46
CA PRO A 19 4.50 8.83 -7.21
C PRO A 19 4.73 10.35 -7.25
N PRO A 20 3.77 11.17 -6.79
CA PRO A 20 3.99 12.59 -6.55
C PRO A 20 5.10 12.86 -5.54
N ARG A 21 5.81 13.98 -5.71
CA ARG A 21 6.84 14.44 -4.75
C ARG A 21 6.19 15.00 -3.48
N MET A 22 6.93 15.00 -2.37
CA MET A 22 6.46 15.56 -1.10
C MET A 22 6.02 17.03 -1.20
N SER A 23 6.66 17.83 -2.05
CA SER A 23 6.27 19.22 -2.32
C SER A 23 4.89 19.37 -2.99
N TYR A 24 4.40 18.33 -3.66
CA TYR A 24 3.05 18.30 -4.20
C TYR A 24 2.03 18.03 -3.09
N TYR A 25 2.32 17.08 -2.19
CA TYR A 25 1.48 16.79 -1.03
C TYR A 25 1.30 18.00 -0.10
N GLU A 26 2.35 18.78 0.08
CA GLU A 26 2.30 20.03 0.84
C GLU A 26 1.27 21.03 0.29
N GLN A 27 1.02 21.00 -1.02
CA GLN A 27 0.04 21.86 -1.68
C GLN A 27 -1.36 21.24 -1.72
N ILE A 28 -1.47 19.93 -2.01
CA ILE A 28 -2.77 19.30 -2.28
C ILE A 28 -3.51 18.84 -1.01
N PHE A 29 -2.82 18.47 0.07
CA PHE A 29 -3.48 18.00 1.30
C PHE A 29 -4.39 19.07 1.95
N PRO A 30 -3.98 20.35 2.05
CA PRO A 30 -4.89 21.40 2.52
C PRO A 30 -6.14 21.55 1.63
N ILE A 31 -6.00 21.38 0.31
CA ILE A 31 -7.10 21.47 -0.64
C ILE A 31 -8.06 20.30 -0.45
N ILE A 32 -7.55 19.07 -0.38
CA ILE A 32 -8.33 17.86 -0.15
C ILE A 32 -9.09 17.94 1.19
N SER A 33 -8.42 18.41 2.24
CA SER A 33 -9.03 18.66 3.55
C SER A 33 -10.14 19.72 3.46
N SER A 34 -9.93 20.81 2.71
CA SER A 34 -10.95 21.85 2.50
C SER A 34 -12.20 21.36 1.76
N PHE A 35 -12.09 20.29 0.97
CA PHE A 35 -13.23 19.60 0.35
C PHE A 35 -13.92 18.59 1.28
N GLY A 36 -13.47 18.51 2.53
CA GLY A 36 -14.09 17.73 3.59
C GLY A 36 -13.60 16.29 3.68
N ALA A 37 -12.48 15.94 3.05
CA ALA A 37 -11.83 14.66 3.33
C ALA A 37 -11.31 14.62 4.77
N THR A 38 -11.35 13.44 5.38
CA THR A 38 -10.88 13.21 6.76
C THR A 38 -9.62 12.34 6.79
N GLY A 39 -9.23 11.76 5.67
CA GLY A 39 -8.05 10.92 5.60
C GLY A 39 -7.65 10.54 4.18
N LEU A 40 -6.54 9.81 4.13
CA LEU A 40 -5.89 9.32 2.93
C LEU A 40 -5.81 7.80 3.02
N LEU A 41 -6.28 7.12 1.97
CA LEU A 41 -5.97 5.72 1.75
C LEU A 41 -4.73 5.69 0.86
N VAL A 42 -3.64 5.04 1.27
CA VAL A 42 -2.34 5.16 0.60
C VAL A 42 -1.85 3.80 0.13
N GLU A 43 -1.86 3.58 -1.18
CA GLU A 43 -1.38 2.35 -1.83
C GLU A 43 0.00 2.61 -2.45
N TYR A 44 1.04 1.98 -1.90
CA TYR A 44 2.43 2.25 -2.31
C TYR A 44 2.96 1.31 -3.39
N GLU A 45 2.60 0.03 -3.36
CA GLU A 45 3.23 -1.05 -4.15
C GLU A 45 4.78 -0.95 -4.14
N ASP A 46 5.41 -0.88 -5.33
CA ASP A 46 6.87 -0.80 -5.50
C ASP A 46 7.48 0.58 -5.17
N MET A 47 6.67 1.55 -4.73
CA MET A 47 7.15 2.85 -4.24
C MET A 47 7.46 2.87 -2.74
N PHE A 48 7.15 1.79 -2.01
CA PHE A 48 7.49 1.71 -0.59
C PHE A 48 9.00 1.43 -0.39
N PRO A 49 9.66 2.01 0.63
CA PRO A 49 11.08 1.78 0.95
C PRO A 49 11.38 0.39 1.52
N TYR A 50 11.00 -0.69 0.84
CA TYR A 50 11.33 -2.04 1.27
C TYR A 50 12.83 -2.24 1.45
N HIS A 51 13.19 -3.09 2.41
CA HIS A 51 14.56 -3.38 2.79
C HIS A 51 14.82 -4.88 2.99
N ASP A 52 16.08 -5.22 3.25
CA ASP A 52 16.58 -6.58 3.42
C ASP A 52 16.15 -7.52 2.28
N LYS A 53 15.50 -8.64 2.61
CA LYS A 53 15.07 -9.66 1.62
C LYS A 53 14.07 -9.09 0.61
N LEU A 54 13.34 -8.03 0.96
CA LEU A 54 12.34 -7.38 0.10
C LEU A 54 12.91 -6.17 -0.65
N ALA A 55 14.20 -5.84 -0.50
CA ALA A 55 14.79 -4.67 -1.15
C ALA A 55 14.71 -4.69 -2.68
N HIS A 56 14.56 -5.87 -3.29
CA HIS A 56 14.41 -6.05 -4.74
C HIS A 56 13.04 -5.60 -5.27
N LEU A 57 12.03 -5.46 -4.39
CA LEU A 57 10.66 -5.10 -4.77
C LEU A 57 10.49 -3.61 -5.11
N LYS A 58 11.35 -2.75 -4.54
CA LYS A 58 11.20 -1.31 -4.73
C LYS A 58 11.83 -0.84 -6.04
N THR A 59 11.22 0.16 -6.65
CA THR A 59 11.82 0.87 -7.78
C THR A 59 12.96 1.82 -7.32
N PRO A 60 13.93 2.17 -8.19
CA PRO A 60 14.94 3.20 -7.89
C PRO A 60 14.37 4.57 -7.51
N HIS A 61 13.10 4.83 -7.81
CA HIS A 61 12.40 6.07 -7.50
C HIS A 61 11.42 5.96 -6.32
N ALA A 62 11.49 4.86 -5.56
CA ALA A 62 10.67 4.66 -4.37
C ALA A 62 10.91 5.77 -3.34
N TYR A 63 9.90 6.01 -2.50
CA TYR A 63 10.03 6.90 -1.36
C TYR A 63 11.13 6.41 -0.41
N THR A 64 11.75 7.35 0.30
CA THR A 64 12.63 7.07 1.43
C THR A 64 11.82 6.94 2.73
N ARG A 65 12.45 6.47 3.81
CA ARG A 65 11.78 6.45 5.13
C ARG A 65 11.45 7.87 5.60
N GLU A 66 12.33 8.82 5.28
CA GLU A 66 12.17 10.24 5.56
C GLU A 66 10.99 10.83 4.80
N ASP A 67 10.75 10.39 3.55
CA ASP A 67 9.58 10.75 2.78
C ASP A 67 8.29 10.25 3.45
N ILE A 68 8.24 9.01 3.94
CA ILE A 68 7.05 8.49 4.65
C ILE A 68 6.79 9.30 5.93
N LEU A 69 7.83 9.63 6.71
CA LEU A 69 7.68 10.51 7.87
C LEU A 69 7.17 11.90 7.48
N LYS A 70 7.65 12.44 6.34
CA LYS A 70 7.18 13.72 5.82
C LYS A 70 5.72 13.67 5.38
N LEU A 71 5.30 12.56 4.77
CA LEU A 71 3.91 12.32 4.38
C LEU A 71 2.99 12.40 5.61
N HIS A 72 3.35 11.74 6.72
CA HIS A 72 2.62 11.84 7.99
C HIS A 72 2.58 13.27 8.53
N GLU A 73 3.70 13.99 8.52
CA GLU A 73 3.76 15.39 8.97
C GLU A 73 2.78 16.28 8.17
N LEU A 74 2.77 16.13 6.84
CA LEU A 74 1.90 16.91 5.96
C LEU A 74 0.42 16.55 6.13
N ALA A 75 0.11 15.26 6.28
CA ALA A 75 -1.27 14.79 6.53
C ALA A 75 -1.79 15.30 7.87
N ALA A 76 -0.98 15.19 8.94
CA ALA A 76 -1.32 15.68 10.27
C ALA A 76 -1.57 17.19 10.28
N LYS A 77 -0.72 17.98 9.60
CA LYS A 77 -0.94 19.44 9.42
C LYS A 77 -2.26 19.79 8.74
N SER A 78 -2.79 18.87 7.93
CA SER A 78 -4.04 19.04 7.19
C SER A 78 -5.23 18.36 7.87
N ASN A 79 -5.07 17.84 9.09
CA ASN A 79 -6.06 17.06 9.83
C ASN A 79 -6.56 15.81 9.06
N LEU A 80 -5.67 15.18 8.30
CA LEU A 80 -5.96 13.95 7.55
C LEU A 80 -5.30 12.77 8.27
N ILE A 81 -6.08 11.73 8.57
CA ILE A 81 -5.51 10.44 8.97
C ILE A 81 -4.89 9.72 7.77
N ILE A 82 -3.95 8.82 8.00
CA ILE A 82 -3.43 7.92 6.97
C ILE A 82 -3.92 6.51 7.26
N ILE A 83 -4.31 5.81 6.20
CA ILE A 83 -4.60 4.38 6.19
C ILE A 83 -3.75 3.76 5.09
N PRO A 84 -2.64 3.08 5.42
CA PRO A 84 -1.88 2.34 4.42
C PRO A 84 -2.75 1.22 3.84
N LEU A 85 -2.67 1.03 2.53
CA LEU A 85 -3.23 -0.10 1.80
C LEU A 85 -2.09 -0.96 1.28
N MET A 86 -2.16 -2.26 1.55
CA MET A 86 -1.27 -3.27 0.99
C MET A 86 -2.08 -4.43 0.44
N GLN A 87 -1.87 -4.75 -0.83
CA GLN A 87 -2.50 -5.89 -1.49
C GLN A 87 -1.95 -7.22 -1.02
N THR A 88 -2.75 -8.04 -0.32
CA THR A 88 -2.26 -9.31 0.26
C THR A 88 -2.51 -10.55 -0.60
N PHE A 89 -3.13 -10.40 -1.78
CA PHE A 89 -3.61 -11.55 -2.55
C PHE A 89 -3.65 -11.34 -4.07
N GLY A 90 -4.62 -10.54 -4.56
CA GLY A 90 -4.71 -10.03 -5.92
C GLY A 90 -3.86 -8.77 -6.08
N HIS A 91 -3.79 -8.23 -7.30
CA HIS A 91 -2.96 -7.06 -7.63
C HIS A 91 -1.51 -7.16 -7.11
N PHE A 92 -0.96 -8.38 -7.14
CA PHE A 92 0.31 -8.70 -6.51
C PHE A 92 1.49 -8.69 -7.50
N GLU A 93 1.29 -8.09 -8.69
CA GLU A 93 2.27 -8.04 -9.78
C GLU A 93 3.58 -7.41 -9.34
N PHE A 94 3.55 -6.38 -8.49
CA PHE A 94 4.77 -5.73 -8.03
C PHE A 94 5.68 -6.69 -7.23
N VAL A 95 5.11 -7.70 -6.58
CA VAL A 95 5.84 -8.75 -5.86
C VAL A 95 6.17 -9.93 -6.75
N LEU A 96 5.16 -10.43 -7.47
CA LEU A 96 5.25 -11.70 -8.18
C LEU A 96 5.90 -11.57 -9.56
N LYS A 97 6.11 -10.38 -10.11
CA LYS A 97 6.86 -10.18 -11.37
C LYS A 97 8.32 -10.64 -11.26
N HIS A 98 8.85 -10.71 -10.04
CA HIS A 98 10.22 -11.13 -9.74
C HIS A 98 10.36 -12.65 -9.76
N ASP A 99 11.48 -13.15 -10.31
CA ASP A 99 11.74 -14.59 -10.42
C ASP A 99 11.89 -15.26 -9.05
N GLU A 100 12.37 -14.51 -8.05
CA GLU A 100 12.49 -14.93 -6.66
C GLU A 100 11.15 -15.34 -6.04
N ASN A 101 10.05 -14.73 -6.50
CA ASN A 101 8.69 -14.97 -5.99
C ASN A 101 7.83 -15.79 -6.98
N ARG A 102 8.44 -16.36 -8.03
CA ARG A 102 7.70 -17.10 -9.06
C ARG A 102 7.03 -18.37 -8.52
N ALA A 103 7.65 -19.03 -7.54
CA ALA A 103 7.15 -20.27 -6.94
C ALA A 103 5.85 -20.08 -6.14
N VAL A 104 5.59 -18.87 -5.64
CA VAL A 104 4.41 -18.58 -4.81
C VAL A 104 3.21 -18.08 -5.64
N ARG A 105 3.28 -18.05 -6.97
CA ARG A 105 2.16 -17.68 -7.84
C ARG A 105 1.08 -18.75 -7.83
N GLU A 106 -0.20 -18.36 -7.87
CA GLU A 106 -1.33 -19.29 -8.02
C GLU A 106 -1.28 -20.02 -9.36
N VAL A 107 -0.99 -19.29 -10.43
CA VAL A 107 -0.71 -19.85 -11.75
C VAL A 107 0.66 -19.36 -12.19
N GLU A 108 1.59 -20.28 -12.43
CA GLU A 108 3.01 -19.98 -12.69
C GLU A 108 3.24 -18.91 -13.78
N SER A 109 2.41 -18.92 -14.83
CA SER A 109 2.49 -17.99 -15.95
C SER A 109 1.93 -16.59 -15.65
N TYR A 110 1.15 -16.41 -14.58
CA TYR A 110 0.47 -15.16 -14.27
C TYR A 110 0.95 -14.59 -12.93
N PRO A 111 1.61 -13.41 -12.92
CA PRO A 111 2.14 -12.80 -11.72
C PRO A 111 1.10 -11.96 -10.94
N ASN A 112 -0.19 -12.14 -11.15
CA ASN A 112 -1.22 -11.27 -10.56
C ASN A 112 -1.74 -11.77 -9.20
N THR A 113 -1.60 -13.08 -8.91
CA THR A 113 -2.24 -13.71 -7.76
C THR A 113 -1.28 -14.61 -7.00
N LEU A 114 -1.22 -14.41 -5.68
CA LEU A 114 -0.48 -15.25 -4.75
C LEU A 114 -1.22 -16.57 -4.50
N CYS A 115 -0.50 -17.70 -4.46
CA CYS A 115 -1.06 -18.99 -4.08
C CYS A 115 -1.22 -19.06 -2.55
N PRO A 116 -2.44 -19.06 -1.99
CA PRO A 116 -2.63 -19.04 -0.54
C PRO A 116 -2.18 -20.31 0.18
N THR A 117 -2.12 -21.43 -0.54
CA THR A 117 -1.78 -22.74 0.03
C THR A 117 -0.29 -23.03 -0.02
N HIS A 118 0.51 -22.21 -0.73
CA HIS A 118 1.96 -22.37 -0.75
C HIS A 118 2.55 -21.96 0.61
N PRO A 119 3.45 -22.76 1.20
CA PRO A 119 3.97 -22.53 2.56
C PRO A 119 4.69 -21.18 2.75
N ASP A 120 5.31 -20.66 1.68
CA ASP A 120 6.05 -19.39 1.72
C ASP A 120 5.17 -18.14 1.53
N SER A 121 3.91 -18.29 1.13
CA SER A 121 3.01 -17.16 0.86
C SER A 121 2.68 -16.36 2.11
N PHE A 122 2.32 -17.05 3.20
CA PHE A 122 2.00 -16.38 4.46
C PHE A 122 3.21 -15.66 5.09
N PRO A 123 4.41 -16.26 5.16
CA PRO A 123 5.63 -15.55 5.55
C PRO A 123 5.92 -14.30 4.70
N LEU A 124 5.78 -14.38 3.38
CA LEU A 124 6.02 -13.25 2.48
C LEU A 124 5.06 -12.09 2.75
N VAL A 125 3.76 -12.36 2.82
CA VAL A 125 2.74 -11.35 3.12
C VAL A 125 2.95 -10.76 4.51
N THR A 126 3.29 -11.58 5.50
CA THR A 126 3.56 -11.12 6.87
C THR A 126 4.75 -10.16 6.91
N GLU A 127 5.83 -10.44 6.18
CA GLU A 127 7.00 -9.57 6.11
C GLU A 127 6.67 -8.23 5.42
N LEU A 128 5.91 -8.25 4.33
CA LEU A 128 5.44 -7.04 3.64
C LEU A 128 4.62 -6.14 4.57
N LEU A 129 3.64 -6.72 5.27
CA LEU A 129 2.80 -5.99 6.23
C LEU A 129 3.64 -5.48 7.41
N THR A 130 4.60 -6.27 7.90
CA THR A 130 5.49 -5.87 9.00
C THR A 130 6.30 -4.63 8.62
N GLN A 131 6.91 -4.59 7.43
CA GLN A 131 7.68 -3.43 6.99
C GLN A 131 6.80 -2.17 6.84
N ILE A 132 5.57 -2.30 6.32
CA ILE A 132 4.61 -1.19 6.24
C ILE A 132 4.22 -0.69 7.63
N MET A 133 3.80 -1.60 8.52
CA MET A 133 3.39 -1.24 9.89
C MET A 133 4.52 -0.54 10.66
N ASN A 134 5.78 -0.92 10.43
CA ASN A 134 6.93 -0.29 11.07
C ASN A 134 7.13 1.19 10.68
N LEU A 135 6.63 1.64 9.53
CA LEU A 135 6.63 3.06 9.15
C LEU A 135 5.29 3.76 9.41
N HIS A 136 4.23 2.99 9.73
CA HIS A 136 2.87 3.46 9.99
C HIS A 136 2.43 3.22 11.45
N LEU A 137 3.35 3.29 12.41
CA LEU A 137 3.12 2.95 13.83
C LEU A 137 2.05 3.81 14.54
N ILE A 138 1.79 5.01 14.03
CA ILE A 138 0.80 5.95 14.59
C ILE A 138 -0.59 5.77 13.98
N ASP A 139 -0.70 5.04 12.87
CA ASP A 139 -1.96 4.86 12.18
C ASP A 139 -2.81 3.81 12.88
N LYS A 140 -4.12 4.08 12.92
CA LYS A 140 -5.07 3.21 13.62
C LYS A 140 -5.57 2.05 12.76
N TYR A 141 -5.46 2.17 11.44
CA TYR A 141 -6.06 1.26 10.48
C TYR A 141 -5.03 0.83 9.44
N LEU A 142 -5.19 -0.39 8.94
CA LEU A 142 -4.44 -0.97 7.83
C LEU A 142 -5.45 -1.62 6.89
N HIS A 143 -5.40 -1.31 5.60
CA HIS A 143 -6.22 -1.94 4.59
C HIS A 143 -5.43 -3.07 3.92
N ILE A 144 -5.92 -4.31 3.97
CA ILE A 144 -5.21 -5.50 3.48
C ILE A 144 -5.52 -5.88 2.02
N GLY A 145 -6.27 -5.02 1.32
CA GLY A 145 -6.59 -5.21 -0.10
C GLY A 145 -7.45 -6.45 -0.33
N ALA A 146 -6.97 -7.34 -1.22
CA ALA A 146 -7.59 -8.63 -1.58
C ALA A 146 -8.80 -8.52 -2.52
N ASP A 147 -8.79 -7.52 -3.40
CA ASP A 147 -9.73 -7.36 -4.50
C ASP A 147 -9.29 -8.09 -5.79
N GLU A 148 -10.22 -8.14 -6.74
CA GLU A 148 -10.08 -8.67 -8.12
C GLU A 148 -9.33 -10.00 -8.29
N VAL A 149 -9.52 -10.94 -7.36
CA VAL A 149 -9.07 -12.32 -7.52
C VAL A 149 -9.98 -13.04 -8.51
N GLY A 150 -9.71 -12.86 -9.80
CA GLY A 150 -10.34 -13.62 -10.87
C GLY A 150 -9.67 -14.99 -11.01
N ILE A 151 -10.47 -16.06 -11.02
CA ILE A 151 -9.96 -17.37 -11.43
C ILE A 151 -9.70 -17.29 -12.93
N SER A 152 -8.44 -17.06 -13.34
CA SER A 152 -8.02 -17.44 -14.67
C SER A 152 -7.99 -18.97 -14.69
N LEU A 153 -9.15 -19.58 -14.95
CA LEU A 153 -9.24 -21.00 -15.26
C LEU A 153 -8.41 -21.19 -16.53
N GLY A 154 -7.13 -21.55 -16.36
CA GLY A 154 -6.18 -21.82 -17.42
C GLY A 154 -6.52 -23.11 -18.15
N TYR A 155 -7.72 -23.18 -18.72
CA TYR A 155 -8.11 -24.17 -19.72
C TYR A 155 -7.51 -23.82 -21.08
#